data_AF-A0A392REI9-F1
#
_entry.id   AF-A0A392REI9-F1
#
_cell.length_a   1.000
_cell.length_b   1.000
_cell.length_c   1.000
_cell.angle_alpha   90.00
_cell.angle_beta   90.00
_cell.angle_gamma   90.00
#
_symmetry.space_group_name_H-M   'P 1'
#
loop_
_entity.id
_entity.type
_entity.pdbx_description
1 polymer ?
#
loop_
_entity_poly.entity_id
_entity_poly.type
_entity_poly.pdbx_seq_one_letter_code
_entity_poly.pdbx_strand_id
1 'polypeptide(L)' 'MELPQEYWRQRTLFEIASEVDTPLALDDATLNRTFGHYARVLVDIDLSKHLFEEILVEREGYAFKLGIVYE' A
#
# COMPACT_ATOMS: atom_id res chain seq x y z
N MET A 1 -9.79 -3.40 -7.05
CA MET A 1 -9.59 -4.73 -6.43
C MET A 1 -8.96 -4.50 -5.07
N GLU A 2 -9.32 -5.28 -4.05
CA GLU A 2 -8.69 -5.18 -2.73
C GLU A 2 -7.33 -5.88 -2.72
N LEU A 3 -6.37 -5.38 -1.93
CA LEU A 3 -5.03 -5.96 -1.84
C LEU A 3 -5.09 -7.34 -1.14
N PRO A 4 -4.70 -8.44 -1.81
CA PRO A 4 -4.77 -9.77 -1.20
C PRO A 4 -3.91 -9.87 0.07
N GLN A 5 -4.38 -10.63 1.06
CA GLN A 5 -3.73 -10.78 2.38
C GLN A 5 -2.28 -11.28 2.32
N GLU A 6 -1.89 -11.99 1.26
CA GLU A 6 -0.49 -12.42 1.04
C GLU A 6 0.51 -11.24 0.91
N TYR A 7 0.04 -10.05 0.50
CA TYR A 7 0.85 -8.84 0.37
C TYR A 7 0.94 -8.04 1.67
N TRP A 8 0.24 -8.44 2.74
CA TRP A 8 0.16 -7.67 3.99
C TRP A 8 1.37 -7.87 4.91
N ARG A 9 2.48 -8.39 4.39
CA ARG A 9 3.74 -8.37 5.13
C ARG A 9 4.26 -6.95 5.13
N GLN A 10 4.72 -6.47 6.29
CA GLN A 10 5.23 -5.10 6.43
C GLN A 10 6.24 -4.72 5.34
N ARG A 11 7.20 -5.60 5.05
CA ARG A 11 8.17 -5.40 3.98
C ARG A 11 7.50 -5.16 2.62
N THR A 12 6.53 -6.00 2.26
CA THR A 12 5.82 -5.90 0.97
C THR A 12 4.97 -4.63 0.90
N LEU A 13 4.26 -4.28 1.98
CA LEU A 13 3.50 -3.04 2.04
C LEU A 13 4.39 -1.80 1.93
N PHE A 14 5.57 -1.83 2.56
CA PHE A 14 6.54 -0.73 2.45
C PHE A 14 7.14 -0.68 1.05
N GLU A 15 7.44 -1.81 0.41
CA GLU A 15 7.89 -1.86 -0.99
C GLU A 15 6.85 -1.24 -1.92
N ILE A 16 5.56 -1.61 -1.77
CA ILE A 16 4.45 -1.04 -2.55
C ILE A 16 4.29 0.47 -2.27
N ALA A 17 4.29 0.90 -1.01
CA ALA A 17 4.09 2.29 -0.64
C ALA A 17 5.30 3.19 -0.98
N SER A 18 6.48 2.60 -1.19
CA SER A 18 7.68 3.34 -1.63
C SER A 18 7.55 3.92 -3.04
N GLU A 19 6.64 3.39 -3.86
CA GLU A 19 6.30 3.98 -5.16
C GLU A 19 5.48 5.27 -5.02
N VAL A 20 4.81 5.46 -3.88
CA VAL A 20 4.08 6.70 -3.58
C VAL A 20 5.05 7.75 -3.07
N ASP A 21 5.73 7.49 -1.94
CA ASP A 21 6.81 8.30 -1.38
C ASP A 21 7.47 7.54 -0.21
N THR A 22 7.70 8.16 0.96
CA THR A 22 8.46 7.53 2.06
C THR A 22 7.53 6.85 3.08
N PRO A 23 7.42 5.50 3.12
CA PRO A 23 6.60 4.81 4.10
C PRO A 23 7.21 4.90 5.51
N LEU A 24 6.39 5.25 6.49
CA LEU A 24 6.78 5.48 7.88
C LEU A 24 6.30 4.38 8.82
N ALA A 25 5.02 3.98 8.72
CA ALA A 25 4.40 3.09 9.69
C ALA A 25 3.19 2.34 9.11
N LEU A 26 2.79 1.28 9.80
CA LEU A 26 1.54 0.58 9.59
C LEU A 26 0.64 0.79 10.81
N ASP A 27 -0.67 0.78 10.62
CA ASP A 27 -1.60 0.73 11.73
C ASP A 27 -1.72 -0.67 12.34
N ASP A 28 -2.32 -0.76 13.54
CA ASP A 28 -2.43 -2.02 14.27
C ASP A 28 -3.25 -3.08 13.52
N ALA A 29 -4.29 -2.67 12.80
CA ALA A 29 -5.12 -3.56 12.00
C ALA A 29 -4.32 -4.22 10.87
N THR A 30 -3.50 -3.43 10.17
CA THR A 30 -2.64 -3.91 9.09
C THR A 30 -1.50 -4.78 9.62
N LEU A 31 -0.85 -4.38 10.72
CA LEU A 31 0.20 -5.17 11.37
C LEU A 31 -0.29 -6.56 11.81
N ASN A 32 -1.49 -6.60 12.40
CA ASN A 32 -2.11 -7.84 12.87
C ASN A 32 -2.84 -8.61 11.77
N ARG A 33 -2.87 -8.09 10.53
CA ARG A 33 -3.57 -8.70 9.37
C ARG A 33 -5.03 -9.02 9.68
N THR A 34 -5.68 -8.14 10.44
CA THR A 34 -7.07 -8.31 10.84
C THR A 34 -8.00 -8.32 9.62
N PHE A 35 -8.94 -9.24 9.61
CA PHE A 35 -9.89 -9.39 8.51
C PHE A 35 -10.88 -8.20 8.47
N GLY A 36 -11.32 -7.82 7.26
CA GLY A 36 -12.34 -6.78 7.05
C GLY A 36 -11.81 -5.34 7.03
N HIS A 37 -10.48 -5.15 6.99
CA HIS A 37 -9.84 -3.86 6.89
C HIS A 37 -9.13 -3.67 5.54
N TYR A 38 -8.87 -2.42 5.17
CA TYR A 38 -7.89 -2.11 4.13
C TYR A 38 -6.48 -2.14 4.72
N ALA A 39 -5.48 -2.47 3.90
CA ALA A 39 -4.09 -2.23 4.27
C ALA A 39 -3.84 -0.73 4.32
N ARG A 40 -3.32 -0.23 5.45
CA ARG A 40 -3.07 1.19 5.69
C ARG A 40 -1.59 1.40 5.99
N VAL A 41 -0.98 2.33 5.25
CA VAL A 41 0.42 2.72 5.40
C VAL A 41 0.46 4.23 5.62
N LEU A 42 1.14 4.68 6.67
CA LEU A 42 1.48 6.08 6.84
C LEU A 42 2.66 6.40 5.92
N VAL A 43 2.49 7.36 5.03
CA VAL A 43 3.50 7.77 4.04
C VAL A 43 3.76 9.27 4.19
N ASP A 44 5.02 9.67 4.24
CA ASP A 44 5.43 11.07 4.12
C ASP A 44 5.48 11.45 2.64
N ILE A 45 4.58 12.34 2.20
CA ILE A 45 4.34 12.63 0.78
C ILE A 45 4.67 14.09 0.48
N ASP A 46 5.43 14.31 -0.59
CA ASP A 46 5.62 15.64 -1.17
C ASP A 46 4.39 16.11 -1.98
N LEU A 47 3.54 16.91 -1.33
CA LEU A 47 2.31 17.48 -1.93
C LEU A 47 2.56 18.49 -3.05
N SER A 48 3.82 18.87 -3.35
CA SER A 48 4.11 19.68 -4.53
C SER A 48 4.07 18.88 -5.84
N LYS A 49 4.09 17.54 -5.74
CA LYS A 49 4.01 16.60 -6.85
C LYS A 49 2.56 16.13 -7.07
N HIS A 50 2.34 15.45 -8.20
CA HIS A 50 1.05 14.83 -8.48
C HIS A 50 0.83 13.62 -7.55
N LEU A 51 -0.39 13.52 -6.99
CA LEU A 51 -0.78 12.39 -6.17
C LEU A 51 -1.16 11.20 -7.05
N PHE A 52 -0.68 10.02 -6.69
CA PHE A 52 -1.02 8.78 -7.39
C PHE A 52 -2.43 8.33 -7.01
N GLU A 53 -3.30 8.10 -8.00
CA GLU A 53 -4.63 7.53 -7.76
C GLU A 53 -4.63 5.99 -7.80
N GLU A 54 -3.64 5.40 -8.46
CA GLU A 54 -3.52 3.96 -8.67
C GLU A 54 -2.04 3.57 -8.83
N ILE A 55 -1.70 2.36 -8.39
CA ILE A 55 -0.38 1.73 -8.59
C ILE A 55 -0.52 0.37 -9.24
N LEU A 56 0.43 0.02 -10.10
CA LEU A 56 0.55 -1.31 -10.69
C LEU A 56 1.49 -2.15 -9.81
N VAL A 57 0.97 -3.24 -9.25
CA VAL A 57 1.76 -4.21 -8.48
C VAL A 57 2.05 -5.40 -9.37
N GLU A 58 3.34 -5.67 -9.61
CA GLU A 58 3.81 -6.80 -10.42
C GLU A 58 4.55 -7.83 -9.56
N ARG A 59 4.26 -9.10 -9.81
CA ARG A 59 4.95 -10.27 -9.27
C ARG A 59 5.06 -11.31 -10.36
N GLU A 60 5.95 -12.30 -10.23
CA GLU A 60 6.17 -13.34 -11.24
C GLU A 60 4.87 -13.93 -11.80
N GLY A 61 4.53 -13.55 -13.04
CA GLY A 61 3.34 -14.02 -13.75
C GLY A 61 2.00 -13.39 -13.33
N TYR A 62 2.00 -12.38 -12.46
CA TYR A 62 0.79 -11.73 -11.97
C TYR A 62 0.97 -10.22 -11.82
N ALA A 63 0.05 -9.44 -12.41
CA ALA A 63 0.04 -7.99 -12.27
C ALA A 63 -1.39 -7.52 -12.03
N PHE A 64 -1.54 -6.54 -11.14
CA PHE A 64 -2.84 -5.95 -10.85
C PHE A 64 -2.70 -4.49 -10.46
N LYS A 65 -3.78 -3.75 -10.68
CA LYS A 65 -3.90 -2.35 -10.32
C LYS A 65 -4.58 -2.21 -8.96
N LEU A 66 -4.00 -1.39 -8.09
CA LEU A 66 -4.52 -1.06 -6.77
C LEU A 66 -4.81 0.44 -6.71
N GLY A 67 -6.06 0.80 -6.42
CA GLY A 67 -6.43 2.19 -6.18
C GLY A 67 -5.90 2.67 -4.83
N ILE A 68 -5.40 3.90 -4.78
CA ILE A 68 -4.93 4.57 -3.55
C ILE A 68 -6.04 5.49 -3.05
N VAL A 69 -6.30 5.42 -1.75
CA VAL A 69 -7.21 6.33 -1.06
C VAL A 69 -6.40 7.09 -0.01
N TYR A 70 -6.34 8.41 -0.15
CA TYR A 70 -5.73 9.31 0.83
C TYR A 70 -6.78 9.69 1.88
N GLU A 71 -6.33 9.86 3.13
CA GLU A 71 -7.14 10.35 4.26
C GLU A 71 -6.65 11.72 4.75
#